data_AF-A0AAW2N5T4-F1
#
_entry.id   AF-A0AAW2N5T4-F1
#
_cell.length_a   1.000
_cell.length_b   1.000
_cell.length_c   1.000
_cell.angle_alpha   90.00
_cell.angle_beta   90.00
_cell.angle_gamma   90.00
#
_symmetry.space_group_name_H-M   'P 1'
#
loop_
_entity.id
_entity.type
_entity.pdbx_description
1 polymer ?
#
loop_
_entity_poly.entity_id
_entity_poly.type
_entity_poly.pdbx_seq_one_letter_code
_entity_poly.pdbx_strand_id
1 'polypeptide(L)'
;METLTIEFLRKNSDMFAWSPSNFKGVNPEVIVHRLNVDLQAKPVKQKKRSFRMEHNKIIEEEVEKLLRAGYVAEVQYMEWLSNVVVVPQAARK
;
A
#
# COMPACT_ATOMS: atom_id res chain seq x y z
N MET A 1 20.16 17.70 27.07
CA MET A 1 18.89 17.83 26.32
C MET A 1 18.86 16.86 25.14
N GLU A 2 19.87 16.86 24.26
CA GLU A 2 19.92 15.94 23.09
C GLU A 2 19.97 14.45 23.45
N THR A 3 20.68 14.09 24.52
CA THR A 3 20.80 12.69 24.98
C THR A 3 19.46 12.09 25.44
N LEU A 4 18.66 12.87 26.17
CA LEU A 4 17.33 12.46 26.64
C LEU A 4 16.37 12.21 25.48
N THR A 5 16.43 13.04 24.44
CA THR A 5 15.61 12.86 23.23
C THR A 5 16.02 11.59 22.47
N ILE A 6 17.32 11.34 22.32
CA ILE A 6 17.81 10.14 21.63
C ILE A 6 17.42 8.86 22.40
N GLU A 7 17.56 8.87 23.73
CA GLU A 7 17.14 7.74 24.56
C GLU A 7 15.63 7.51 24.49
N PHE A 8 14.83 8.57 24.54
CA PHE A 8 13.39 8.49 24.38
C PHE A 8 12.98 7.87 23.04
N LEU A 9 13.58 8.32 21.93
CA LEU A 9 13.27 7.78 20.60
C LEU A 9 13.70 6.32 20.45
N ARG A 10 14.86 5.93 20.98
CA ARG A 10 15.32 4.53 20.98
C ARG A 10 14.39 3.64 21.79
N LYS A 11 13.94 4.11 22.95
CA LYS A 11 13.02 3.39 23.84
C LYS A 11 11.65 3.14 23.20
N ASN A 12 11.20 4.02 22.31
CA ASN A 12 9.94 3.91 21.57
C ASN A 12 10.16 3.56 20.09
N SER A 13 11.27 2.88 19.76
CA SER A 13 11.62 2.55 18.38
C SER A 13 10.57 1.67 17.69
N ASP A 14 9.81 0.89 18.45
CA ASP A 14 8.70 0.04 18.01
C ASP A 14 7.46 0.82 17.56
N MET A 15 7.30 2.08 17.98
CA MET A 15 6.21 2.95 17.54
C MET A 15 6.38 3.47 16.11
N PHE A 16 7.58 3.34 15.53
CA PHE A 16 7.89 3.85 14.20
C PHE A 16 7.74 2.77 13.13
N ALA A 17 7.29 3.19 11.95
CA ALA A 17 7.19 2.33 10.79
C ALA A 17 8.49 2.29 9.98
N TRP A 18 9.52 1.61 10.49
CA TRP A 18 10.83 1.46 9.83
C TRP A 18 10.75 0.70 8.51
N SER A 19 9.78 -0.20 8.39
CA SER A 19 9.50 -0.98 7.20
C SER A 19 7.99 -1.11 7.00
N PRO A 20 7.52 -1.43 5.77
CA PRO A 20 6.11 -1.66 5.51
C PRO A 20 5.47 -2.72 6.40
N SER A 21 6.22 -3.73 6.87
CA SER A 21 5.69 -4.76 7.77
C SER A 21 5.50 -4.28 9.22
N ASN A 22 6.06 -3.13 9.62
CA ASN A 22 5.85 -2.56 10.95
C ASN A 22 4.45 -1.94 11.12
N PHE A 23 3.80 -1.59 10.02
CA PHE A 23 2.40 -1.17 10.05
C PHE A 23 1.50 -2.38 10.23
N LYS A 24 1.14 -2.62 11.49
CA LYS A 24 -0.04 -3.41 11.79
C LYS A 24 -1.23 -2.47 11.62
N GLY A 25 -1.97 -2.63 10.53
CA GLY A 25 -3.19 -1.85 10.31
C GLY A 25 -4.15 -1.95 11.50
N VAL A 26 -5.16 -1.09 11.55
CA VAL A 26 -6.19 -1.20 12.60
C VAL A 26 -6.98 -2.48 12.39
N ASN A 27 -7.26 -3.23 13.46
CA ASN A 27 -8.06 -4.44 13.38
C ASN A 27 -9.41 -4.11 12.70
N PRO A 28 -9.79 -4.78 11.59
CA PRO A 28 -11.08 -4.58 10.93
C PRO A 28 -12.30 -4.76 11.84
N GLU A 29 -12.20 -5.55 12.92
CA GLU A 29 -13.26 -5.68 13.92
C GLU A 29 -13.47 -4.41 14.74
N VAL A 30 -12.44 -3.56 14.85
CA VAL A 30 -12.50 -2.28 15.55
C VAL A 30 -13.07 -1.20 14.65
N ILE A 31 -12.54 -1.07 13.44
CA ILE A 31 -13.01 -0.07 12.47
C ILE A 31 -12.65 -0.48 11.04
N VAL A 32 -13.60 -0.28 10.13
CA VAL A 32 -13.38 -0.39 8.67
C VAL A 32 -13.87 0.89 8.02
N HIS A 33 -13.08 1.43 7.10
CA HIS A 33 -13.53 2.51 6.25
C HIS A 33 -14.40 1.97 5.11
N ARG A 34 -15.61 2.50 4.99
CA ARG A 34 -16.49 2.25 3.83
C ARG A 34 -16.51 3.51 2.97
N LEU A 35 -16.11 3.37 1.72
CA LEU A 35 -16.23 4.46 0.75
C LEU A 35 -17.71 4.77 0.51
N ASN A 36 -18.09 6.04 0.64
CA ASN A 36 -19.44 6.50 0.31
C ASN A 36 -19.56 6.69 -1.21
N VAL A 37 -19.84 5.59 -1.92
CA VAL A 37 -20.01 5.57 -3.37
C VAL A 37 -21.49 5.64 -3.73
N ASP A 38 -21.81 6.31 -4.85
CA ASP A 38 -23.15 6.28 -5.41
C ASP A 38 -23.51 4.85 -5.85
N LEU A 39 -24.59 4.30 -5.30
CA LEU A 39 -25.06 2.94 -5.61
C LEU A 39 -25.55 2.80 -7.05
N GLN A 40 -25.85 3.90 -7.73
CA GLN A 40 -26.21 3.91 -9.15
C GLN A 40 -24.99 4.03 -10.08
N ALA A 41 -23.79 4.23 -9.52
CA ALA A 41 -22.58 4.32 -10.31
C ALA A 41 -22.27 2.96 -10.95
N LYS A 42 -22.09 2.97 -12.27
CA LYS A 42 -21.73 1.76 -13.03
C LYS A 42 -20.27 1.38 -12.77
N PRO A 43 -19.98 0.13 -12.40
CA PRO A 43 -18.60 -0.34 -12.28
C PRO A 43 -17.83 -0.21 -13.59
N VAL A 44 -16.57 0.20 -13.49
CA VAL A 44 -15.68 0.33 -14.65
C VAL A 44 -14.53 -0.66 -14.54
N LYS A 45 -14.42 -1.54 -15.55
CA LYS A 45 -13.25 -2.40 -15.74
C LYS A 45 -12.36 -1.81 -16.83
N GLN A 46 -11.25 -1.19 -16.43
CA GLN A 46 -10.26 -0.74 -17.39
C GLN A 46 -9.58 -1.94 -18.04
N LYS A 47 -9.38 -1.86 -19.37
CA LYS A 47 -8.60 -2.86 -20.11
C LYS A 47 -7.16 -2.86 -19.59
N LYS A 48 -6.62 -4.06 -19.30
CA LYS A 48 -5.24 -4.25 -18.85
C LYS A 48 -4.27 -3.58 -19.82
N ARG A 49 -3.41 -2.70 -19.29
CA ARG A 49 -2.29 -2.13 -20.05
C ARG A 49 -1.13 -3.12 -20.11
N SER A 50 -0.51 -3.21 -21.29
CA SER A 50 0.77 -3.91 -21.47
C SER A 50 1.90 -2.95 -21.13
N PHE A 51 2.86 -3.39 -20.33
CA PHE A 51 4.06 -2.63 -20.00
C PHE A 51 5.31 -3.30 -20.55
N ARG A 52 6.40 -2.53 -20.64
CA ARG A 52 7.74 -3.06 -20.93
C ARG A 52 8.19 -4.00 -19.80
N MET A 53 9.09 -4.94 -20.11
CA MET A 53 9.59 -5.92 -19.14
C MET A 53 10.15 -5.26 -17.86
N GLU A 54 10.88 -4.16 -17.99
CA GLU A 54 11.42 -3.39 -16.87
C GLU A 54 10.32 -2.91 -15.91
N HIS A 55 9.23 -2.37 -16.45
CA HIS A 55 8.09 -1.89 -15.66
C HIS A 55 7.28 -3.04 -15.06
N ASN A 56 7.10 -4.15 -15.78
CA ASN A 56 6.43 -5.33 -15.23
C ASN A 56 7.17 -5.85 -13.99
N LYS A 57 8.51 -5.90 -14.04
CA LYS A 57 9.33 -6.32 -12.91
C LYS A 57 9.13 -5.42 -11.68
N ILE A 58 9.11 -4.09 -11.89
CA ILE A 58 8.84 -3.13 -10.80
C ILE A 58 7.44 -3.34 -10.20
N ILE A 59 6.43 -3.55 -11.05
CA ILE A 59 5.05 -3.79 -10.61
C ILE A 59 4.97 -5.09 -9.80
N GLU A 60 5.59 -6.17 -10.28
CA GLU A 60 5.62 -7.47 -9.60
C GLU A 60 6.30 -7.37 -8.23
N GLU A 61 7.47 -6.74 -8.14
CA GLU A 61 8.20 -6.54 -6.89
C GLU A 61 7.40 -5.73 -5.85
N GLU A 62 6.76 -4.64 -6.27
CA GLU A 62 5.96 -3.81 -5.36
C GLU A 62 4.67 -4.54 -4.93
N VAL A 63 3.99 -5.24 -5.85
CA VAL A 63 2.79 -6.04 -5.51
C VAL A 63 3.15 -7.14 -4.51
N GLU A 64 4.25 -7.85 -4.71
CA GLU A 64 4.71 -8.90 -3.79
C GLU A 64 5.04 -8.34 -2.40
N LYS A 65 5.66 -7.16 -2.35
CA LYS A 65 5.93 -6.45 -1.10
C LYS A 65 4.65 -6.04 -0.36
N LEU A 66 3.64 -5.53 -1.08
CA LEU A 66 2.34 -5.17 -0.49
C LEU A 66 1.56 -6.40 -0.02
N LEU A 67 1.64 -7.51 -0.77
CA LEU A 67 1.05 -8.80 -0.39
C LEU A 67 1.69 -9.34 0.89
N ARG A 68 3.02 -9.36 0.98
CA ARG A 68 3.74 -9.79 2.19
C ARG A 68 3.41 -8.94 3.42
N ALA A 69 3.16 -7.64 3.23
CA ALA A 69 2.74 -6.75 4.30
C ALA A 69 1.26 -6.92 4.70
N GLY A 70 0.46 -7.67 3.93
CA GLY A 70 -0.96 -7.87 4.19
C GLY A 70 -1.84 -6.65 3.84
N TYR A 71 -1.33 -5.70 3.06
CA TYR A 71 -2.07 -4.50 2.67
C TYR A 71 -3.00 -4.71 1.49
N VAL A 72 -2.65 -5.65 0.62
CA VAL A 72 -3.46 -6.05 -0.53
C VAL A 72 -3.71 -7.55 -0.43
N ALA A 73 -4.82 -7.97 -1.00
CA ALA A 73 -5.22 -9.36 -1.08
C ALA A 73 -5.79 -9.65 -2.47
N GLU A 74 -5.75 -10.91 -2.87
CA GLU A 74 -6.38 -11.35 -4.11
C GLU A 74 -7.90 -11.30 -3.97
N VAL A 75 -8.57 -10.73 -4.97
CA VAL A 75 -10.04 -10.64 -5.03
C VAL A 75 -10.51 -11.25 -6.34
N GLN A 76 -11.41 -12.23 -6.24
CA GLN A 76 -12.00 -12.87 -7.40
C GLN A 76 -13.19 -12.05 -7.92
N TYR A 77 -13.41 -12.09 -9.24
CA TYR A 77 -14.59 -11.52 -9.90
C TYR A 77 -14.84 -10.01 -9.69
N MET A 78 -13.78 -9.21 -9.59
CA MET A 78 -13.91 -7.75 -9.40
C MET A 78 -14.68 -7.05 -10.52
N GLU A 79 -15.65 -6.20 -10.12
CA GLU A 79 -16.44 -5.35 -11.02
C GLU A 79 -15.74 -4.03 -11.36
N TRP A 80 -14.84 -3.59 -10.48
CA TRP A 80 -14.03 -2.38 -10.63
C TRP A 80 -12.57 -2.78 -10.87
N LEU A 81 -11.97 -2.29 -11.96
CA LEU A 81 -10.56 -2.53 -12.25
C LEU A 81 -9.91 -1.26 -12.77
N SER A 82 -8.86 -0.80 -12.09
CA SER A 82 -8.01 0.31 -12.55
C SER A 82 -6.64 -0.21 -12.95
N ASN A 83 -6.04 0.41 -13.97
CA ASN A 83 -4.68 0.11 -14.38
C ASN A 83 -3.66 0.70 -13.39
N VAL A 84 -2.58 -0.06 -13.14
CA VAL A 84 -1.39 0.42 -12.42
C VAL A 84 -0.67 1.47 -13.27
N VAL A 85 -0.05 2.45 -12.62
CA VAL A 85 0.78 3.46 -13.27
C VAL A 85 2.14 3.48 -12.55
N VAL A 86 3.21 3.23 -13.31
CA VAL A 86 4.58 3.34 -12.80
C VAL A 86 5.01 4.79 -12.90
N VAL A 87 5.39 5.38 -11.78
CA VAL A 87 5.85 6.77 -11.69
C VAL A 87 7.31 6.78 -11.23
N PRO A 88 8.21 7.53 -11.90
CA PRO A 88 9.58 7.69 -11.42
C PRO A 88 9.59 8.33 -10.04
N GLN A 89 10.22 7.67 -9.08
CA GLN A 89 10.46 8.26 -7.78
C GLN A 89 11.70 9.17 -7.87
N ALA A 90 11.57 10.43 -7.44
CA ALA A 90 12.73 11.31 -7.31
C ALA A 90 13.70 10.72 -6.27
N ALA A 91 15.00 10.76 -6.56
CA ALA A 91 16.03 10.36 -5.59
C ALA A 91 15.85 11.16 -4.30
N ARG A 92 15.79 10.47 -3.15
CA ARG A 92 15.83 11.11 -1.83
C ARG A 92 17.13 11.93 -1.76
N LYS A 93 17.01 13.25 -1.56
CA LYS A 93 18.12 14.12 -1.14
C LYS A 93 18.52 13.80 0.29
#